data_AF-A0A416S1L3-F1
#
_entry.id   AF-A0A416S1L3-F1
#
_cell.length_a   1.000
_cell.length_b   1.000
_cell.length_c   1.000
_cell.angle_alpha   90.00
_cell.angle_beta   90.00
_cell.angle_gamma   90.00
#
_symmetry.space_group_name_H-M   'P 1'
#
loop_
_entity.id
_entity.type
_entity.pdbx_description
1 polymer ?
#
loop_
_entity_poly.entity_id
_entity_poly.type
_entity_poly.pdbx_seq_one_letter_code
_entity_poly.pdbx_strand_id
1 'polypeptide(L)'
;MKVIEINEGSKIPYEVSKTKICFDDDLTINLAKRQEDWPVHIDILTDGDGVLVTGAESGNYYVAQIDIPAREYKEPEATEEAATVEEGGEQAGTTDTPQPEPLPLDMEKVTLTLWALVNYEA
;
A
#
# COMPACT_ATOMS: atom_id res chain seq x y z
N MET A 1 -4.07 -8.31 -7.09
CA MET A 1 -4.78 -7.11 -6.62
C MET A 1 -6.26 -7.41 -6.62
N LYS A 2 -6.97 -6.98 -5.58
CA LYS A 2 -8.43 -7.12 -5.48
C LYS A 2 -9.07 -5.82 -5.93
N VAL A 3 -10.09 -5.89 -6.78
CA VAL A 3 -10.75 -4.71 -7.35
C VAL A 3 -12.18 -4.66 -6.84
N ILE A 4 -12.59 -3.50 -6.33
CA ILE A 4 -13.93 -3.23 -5.80
C ILE A 4 -14.48 -2.01 -6.53
N GLU A 5 -15.69 -2.12 -7.06
CA GLU A 5 -16.42 -1.00 -7.63
C GLU A 5 -17.57 -0.61 -6.70
N ILE A 6 -17.62 0.65 -6.27
CA ILE A 6 -18.55 1.10 -5.24
C ILE A 6 -19.94 1.43 -5.80
N ASN A 7 -20.00 1.96 -7.02
CA ASN A 7 -21.23 2.41 -7.67
C ASN A 7 -21.22 2.07 -9.17
N GLU A 8 -22.40 2.09 -9.78
CA GLU A 8 -22.55 1.88 -11.22
C GLU A 8 -22.05 3.11 -12.01
N GLY A 9 -21.48 2.88 -13.19
CA GLY A 9 -20.95 3.92 -14.07
C GLY A 9 -19.50 3.67 -14.49
N SER A 10 -19.02 4.47 -15.45
CA SER A 10 -17.66 4.36 -15.99
C SER A 10 -16.61 4.62 -14.92
N LYS A 11 -15.62 3.73 -14.80
CA LYS A 11 -14.48 3.89 -13.90
C LYS A 11 -13.29 4.47 -14.65
N ILE A 12 -12.37 5.10 -13.91
CA ILE A 12 -11.08 5.50 -14.47
C ILE A 12 -10.33 4.27 -15.00
N PRO A 13 -9.80 4.30 -16.24
CA PRO A 13 -8.97 3.21 -16.74
C PRO A 13 -7.67 3.14 -15.92
N TYR A 14 -7.19 1.92 -15.70
CA TYR A 14 -5.94 1.70 -14.99
C TYR A 14 -5.17 0.51 -15.56
N GLU A 15 -3.85 0.56 -15.41
CA GLU A 15 -2.94 -0.51 -15.79
C GLU A 15 -2.03 -0.86 -14.63
N VAL A 16 -1.82 -2.16 -14.42
CA VAL A 16 -0.92 -2.67 -13.37
C VAL A 16 0.31 -3.30 -14.01
N SER A 17 1.49 -2.86 -13.60
CA SER A 17 2.77 -3.42 -14.03
C SER A 17 3.68 -3.66 -12.83
N LYS A 18 3.91 -4.94 -12.51
CA LYS A 18 4.62 -5.38 -11.30
C LYS A 18 3.96 -4.78 -10.04
N THR A 19 4.64 -3.85 -9.37
CA THR A 19 4.17 -3.16 -8.15
C THR A 19 3.72 -1.72 -8.43
N LYS A 20 3.54 -1.35 -9.71
CA LYS A 20 3.09 -0.04 -10.13
C LYS A 20 1.66 -0.13 -10.66
N ILE A 21 0.90 0.92 -10.41
CA ILE A 21 -0.40 1.16 -11.03
C ILE A 21 -0.37 2.52 -11.71
N CYS A 22 -0.89 2.59 -12.94
CA CYS A 22 -1.06 3.82 -13.70
C CYS A 22 -2.55 4.06 -13.91
N PHE A 23 -3.02 5.28 -13.66
CA PHE A 23 -4.38 5.72 -13.95
C PHE A 23 -4.39 6.67 -15.13
N ASP A 24 -5.27 6.39 -16.09
CA ASP A 24 -5.49 7.21 -17.30
C ASP A 24 -4.22 7.57 -18.10
N ASP A 25 -3.20 6.69 -18.09
CA ASP A 25 -1.87 6.93 -18.66
C ASP A 25 -1.18 8.22 -18.14
N ASP A 26 -1.66 8.78 -17.03
CA ASP A 26 -1.20 10.06 -16.48
C ASP A 26 -0.52 9.85 -15.11
N LEU A 27 -1.24 9.29 -14.14
CA LEU A 27 -0.75 9.15 -12.77
C LEU A 27 -0.25 7.74 -12.47
N THR A 28 1.07 7.56 -12.47
CA THR A 28 1.72 6.30 -12.05
C THR A 28 2.22 6.34 -10.61
N ILE A 29 1.84 5.35 -9.81
CA ILE A 29 2.29 5.19 -8.41
C ILE A 29 2.97 3.83 -8.25
N ASN A 30 4.16 3.82 -7.61
CA ASN A 30 4.83 2.59 -7.21
C ASN A 30 4.43 2.21 -5.78
N LEU A 31 3.59 1.18 -5.65
CA LEU A 31 2.99 0.75 -4.39
C LEU A 31 4.03 0.14 -3.44
N ALA A 32 5.02 -0.59 -3.96
CA ALA A 32 6.08 -1.16 -3.13
C ALA A 32 6.93 -0.08 -2.42
N LYS A 33 7.07 1.11 -3.03
CA LYS A 33 7.75 2.25 -2.40
C LYS A 33 6.88 3.01 -1.39
N ARG A 34 5.58 2.73 -1.36
CA ARG A 34 4.61 3.36 -0.44
C ARG A 34 4.18 2.42 0.68
N GLN A 35 4.56 1.14 0.63
CA GLN A 35 4.28 0.19 1.70
C GLN A 35 5.04 0.61 2.96
N GLU A 36 4.38 0.54 4.10
CA GLU A 36 4.95 0.78 5.43
C GLU A 36 4.67 -0.42 6.34
N ASP A 37 5.14 -0.35 7.58
CA ASP A 37 4.89 -1.39 8.59
C ASP A 37 3.44 -1.37 9.13
N TRP A 38 2.64 -0.40 8.69
CA TRP A 38 1.20 -0.29 8.89
C TRP A 38 0.47 -0.23 7.55
N PRO A 39 -0.84 -0.51 7.50
CA PRO A 39 -1.63 -0.35 6.29
C PRO A 39 -1.60 1.08 5.77
N VAL A 40 -1.39 1.26 4.47
CA VAL A 40 -1.31 2.57 3.81
C VAL A 40 -2.47 2.75 2.86
N HIS A 41 -3.13 3.90 2.96
CA HIS A 41 -4.23 4.30 2.09
C HIS A 41 -3.76 5.42 1.18
N ILE A 42 -4.06 5.31 -0.11
CA ILE A 42 -3.77 6.35 -1.10
C ILE A 42 -5.07 6.68 -1.83
N ASP A 43 -5.59 7.88 -1.58
CA ASP A 43 -6.76 8.40 -2.28
C ASP A 43 -6.32 9.07 -3.58
N ILE A 44 -6.99 8.72 -4.67
CA ILE A 44 -6.86 9.34 -5.98
C ILE A 44 -8.17 10.06 -6.26
N LEU A 45 -8.05 11.36 -6.50
CA LEU A 45 -9.17 12.22 -6.83
C LEU A 45 -8.91 12.90 -8.17
N THR A 46 -9.97 13.37 -8.80
CA THR A 46 -9.90 14.29 -9.93
C THR A 46 -10.38 15.66 -9.51
N ASP A 47 -9.74 16.72 -9.99
CA ASP A 47 -10.32 18.06 -9.92
C ASP A 47 -11.38 18.27 -11.01
N GLY A 48 -11.93 19.47 -11.07
CA GLY A 48 -12.94 19.85 -12.07
C GLY A 48 -12.41 19.96 -13.52
N ASP A 49 -11.09 20.03 -13.70
CA ASP A 49 -10.43 20.07 -15.00
C ASP A 49 -10.02 18.67 -15.49
N GLY A 50 -10.26 17.63 -14.68
CA GLY A 50 -9.91 16.24 -15.01
C GLY A 50 -8.51 15.82 -14.59
N VAL A 51 -7.78 16.65 -13.83
CA VAL A 51 -6.41 16.36 -13.39
C VAL A 51 -6.44 15.45 -12.17
N LEU A 52 -5.63 14.38 -12.22
CA LEU A 52 -5.51 13.43 -11.14
C LEU A 52 -4.58 13.93 -10.03
N VAL A 53 -5.05 13.86 -8.80
CA VAL A 53 -4.31 14.27 -7.61
C VAL A 53 -4.37 13.20 -6.53
N THR A 54 -3.30 13.12 -5.74
CA THR A 54 -3.26 12.25 -4.55
C THR A 54 -3.57 13.06 -3.29
N GLY A 55 -4.51 12.59 -2.48
CA GLY A 55 -4.92 13.27 -1.24
C GLY A 55 -6.10 14.23 -1.44
N ALA A 56 -6.96 14.31 -0.44
CA ALA A 56 -8.22 15.05 -0.54
C ALA A 56 -8.02 16.56 -0.32
N GLU A 57 -8.36 17.36 -1.33
CA GLU A 57 -8.57 18.80 -1.21
C GLU A 57 -10.04 19.13 -1.54
N SER A 58 -10.52 20.27 -1.03
CA SER A 58 -11.90 20.70 -1.27
C SER A 58 -12.16 20.93 -2.75
N GLY A 59 -13.20 20.26 -3.30
CA GLY A 59 -13.60 20.39 -4.70
C GLY A 59 -13.21 19.20 -5.58
N ASN A 60 -12.42 18.25 -5.06
CA ASN A 60 -12.02 17.06 -5.79
C ASN A 60 -13.05 15.93 -5.65
N TYR A 61 -13.19 15.12 -6.69
CA TYR A 61 -14.09 13.96 -6.73
C TYR A 61 -13.28 12.67 -6.62
N TYR A 62 -13.73 11.73 -5.78
CA TYR A 62 -13.08 10.44 -5.64
C TYR A 62 -13.18 9.63 -6.93
N VAL A 63 -12.05 9.11 -7.41
CA VAL A 63 -12.00 8.20 -8.56
C VAL A 63 -11.47 6.83 -8.19
N ALA A 64 -10.46 6.77 -7.30
CA ALA A 64 -9.88 5.52 -6.83
C ALA A 64 -9.30 5.67 -5.41
N GLN A 65 -9.16 4.54 -4.72
CA GLN A 65 -8.45 4.42 -3.44
C GLN A 65 -7.66 3.12 -3.50
N ILE A 66 -6.41 3.18 -3.06
CA ILE A 66 -5.53 2.01 -2.98
C ILE A 66 -5.23 1.72 -1.51
N ASP A 67 -5.56 0.51 -1.08
CA ASP A 67 -5.20 -0.02 0.23
C ASP A 67 -4.01 -0.97 0.09
N ILE A 68 -2.87 -0.58 0.64
CA ILE A 68 -1.64 -1.35 0.67
C ILE A 68 -1.53 -2.03 2.05
N PRO A 69 -1.35 -3.36 2.13
CA PRO A 69 -1.19 -4.04 3.40
C PRO A 69 0.12 -3.63 4.08
N ALA A 70 0.17 -3.78 5.41
CA ALA A 70 1.40 -3.66 6.17
C ALA A 70 2.50 -4.58 5.62
N ARG A 71 3.76 -4.17 5.79
CA ARG A 71 4.93 -4.94 5.41
C ARG A 71 4.99 -6.25 6.20
N GLU A 72 5.21 -7.34 5.47
CA GLU A 72 5.45 -8.66 6.05
C GLU A 72 6.95 -8.92 6.10
N TYR A 73 7.36 -9.72 7.08
CA TYR A 73 8.74 -10.01 7.37
C TYR A 73 8.95 -11.52 7.36
N LYS A 74 10.13 -11.96 6.93
CA LYS A 74 10.51 -13.37 7.09
C LYS A 74 10.58 -13.69 8.58
N GLU A 75 9.93 -14.76 8.99
CA GLU A 75 10.14 -15.30 10.34
C GLU A 75 11.63 -15.65 10.49
N PRO A 76 12.30 -15.26 11.58
CA PRO A 76 13.66 -15.68 11.81
C PRO A 76 13.66 -17.20 11.94
N GLU A 77 14.47 -17.89 11.14
CA GLU A 77 14.73 -19.31 11.36
C GLU A 77 15.20 -19.46 12.79
N ALA A 78 14.48 -20.25 13.59
CA ALA A 78 14.86 -20.53 14.96
C ALA A 78 16.20 -21.30 14.93
N THR A 79 17.30 -20.58 15.04
CA THR A 79 18.58 -21.20 15.41
C THR A 79 18.39 -21.76 16.81
N GLU A 80 18.42 -23.08 16.93
CA GLU A 80 18.40 -23.86 18.17
C GLU A 80 19.66 -23.59 19.03
N GLU A 81 20.00 -22.34 19.32
CA GLU A 81 21.06 -21.96 20.26
C GLU A 81 20.60 -20.79 21.12
N ALA A 82 19.38 -20.89 21.64
CA ALA A 82 18.95 -20.16 22.84
C ALA A 82 18.71 -21.15 23.98
N ALA A 83 19.64 -22.09 24.17
CA ALA A 83 19.75 -22.84 25.41
C ALA A 83 20.64 -22.03 26.36
N THR A 84 20.14 -21.85 27.58
CA THR A 84 20.77 -21.24 28.77
C THR A 84 20.76 -19.71 28.86
N VAL A 85 19.61 -19.14 29.24
CA VAL A 85 19.60 -18.04 30.21
C VAL A 85 19.83 -18.65 31.58
N GLU A 86 21.08 -18.63 32.06
CA GLU A 86 21.35 -18.79 33.49
C GLU A 86 21.05 -17.47 34.21
N GLU A 87 20.41 -17.61 35.36
CA GLU A 87 19.97 -16.57 36.27
C GLU A 87 21.18 -15.86 36.91
N GLY A 88 21.31 -14.55 36.69
CA GLY A 88 22.14 -13.67 37.53
C GLY A 88 23.31 -12.99 36.81
N GLY A 89 23.27 -11.66 36.74
CA GLY A 89 24.43 -10.85 36.39
C GLY A 89 24.08 -9.57 35.66
N GLU A 90 24.31 -8.43 36.31
CA GLU A 90 24.24 -7.10 35.74
C GLU A 90 25.25 -6.97 34.58
N GLN A 91 24.79 -6.93 33.33
CA GLN A 91 25.61 -6.42 32.23
C GLN A 91 24.75 -5.91 31.07
N ALA A 92 24.97 -4.64 30.72
CA ALA A 92 24.43 -3.98 29.54
C ALA A 92 24.95 -4.68 28.27
N GLY A 93 24.24 -5.71 27.81
CA GLY A 93 24.43 -6.31 26.51
C GLY A 93 23.34 -5.81 25.58
N THR A 94 23.70 -5.01 24.58
CA THR A 94 22.84 -4.83 23.40
C THR A 94 22.67 -6.21 22.78
N THR A 95 21.54 -6.87 23.02
CA THR A 95 21.17 -8.06 22.27
C THR A 95 20.94 -7.60 20.83
N ASP A 96 21.97 -7.78 20.00
CA ASP A 96 21.95 -7.56 18.55
C ASP A 96 21.12 -8.69 17.93
N THR A 97 19.82 -8.68 18.20
CA THR A 97 18.87 -9.52 17.47
C THR A 97 18.75 -8.95 16.07
N PRO A 98 19.09 -9.72 15.01
CA PRO A 98 19.02 -9.23 13.65
C PRO A 98 17.59 -8.77 13.34
N GLN A 99 17.47 -7.57 12.77
CA GLN A 99 16.18 -7.08 12.28
C GLN A 99 15.68 -8.01 11.17
N PRO A 100 14.41 -8.44 11.22
CA PRO A 100 13.89 -9.41 10.27
C PRO A 100 13.90 -8.82 8.85
N GLU A 101 14.20 -9.66 7.85
CA GLU A 101 14.26 -9.23 6.46
C GLU A 101 12.84 -9.00 5.90
N PRO A 102 12.57 -7.84 5.25
CA PRO A 102 11.25 -7.55 4.73
C PRO A 102 10.94 -8.34 3.45
N LEU A 103 9.73 -8.88 3.37
CA LEU A 103 9.21 -9.54 2.17
C LEU A 103 8.79 -8.52 1.11
N PRO A 104 8.89 -8.86 -0.19
CA PRO A 104 8.37 -8.00 -1.25
C PRO A 104 6.85 -7.84 -1.12
N LEU A 105 6.32 -6.69 -1.55
CA LEU A 105 4.88 -6.41 -1.57
C LEU A 105 4.12 -7.50 -2.34
N ASP A 106 3.20 -8.15 -1.67
CA ASP A 106 2.22 -9.04 -2.29
C ASP A 106 1.07 -8.22 -2.91
N MET A 107 1.09 -8.12 -4.23
CA MET A 107 0.06 -7.42 -4.99
C MET A 107 -1.31 -8.08 -4.90
N GLU A 108 -1.44 -9.35 -4.51
CA GLU A 108 -2.73 -10.01 -4.29
C GLU A 108 -3.46 -9.50 -3.03
N LYS A 109 -2.70 -8.99 -2.06
CA LYS A 109 -3.22 -8.39 -0.82
C LYS A 109 -3.56 -6.90 -0.96
N VAL A 110 -3.13 -6.24 -2.03
CA VAL A 110 -3.52 -4.85 -2.35
C VAL A 110 -4.96 -4.80 -2.83
N THR A 111 -5.72 -3.83 -2.31
CA THR A 111 -7.09 -3.55 -2.75
C THR A 111 -7.13 -2.23 -3.52
N LEU A 112 -7.83 -2.23 -4.66
CA LEU A 112 -8.17 -1.06 -5.45
C LEU A 112 -9.68 -0.87 -5.39
N THR A 113 -10.11 0.23 -4.80
CA THR A 113 -11.52 0.64 -4.75
C THR A 113 -11.75 1.74 -5.79
N LEU A 114 -12.78 1.61 -6.63
CA LEU A 114 -13.08 2.51 -7.74
C LEU A 114 -14.46 3.12 -7.60
N TRP A 115 -14.55 4.41 -7.91
CA TRP A 115 -15.79 5.16 -8.01
C TRP A 115 -16.06 5.54 -9.47
N ALA A 116 -17.33 5.59 -9.82
CA ALA A 116 -17.81 6.08 -11.10
C ALA A 116 -17.39 7.54 -11.27
N LEU A 117 -16.84 7.83 -12.43
CA LEU A 117 -16.55 9.19 -12.86
C LEU A 117 -17.86 9.96 -12.91
N VAL A 118 -17.85 11.16 -12.34
CA VAL A 118 -18.97 12.09 -12.48
C VAL A 118 -18.95 12.54 -13.94
N ASN A 119 -19.99 12.19 -14.70
CA ASN A 119 -20.11 12.71 -16.07
C ASN A 119 -20.25 14.22 -15.99
N TYR A 120 -19.20 14.95 -16.35
CA TYR A 120 -19.27 16.35 -16.70
C TYR A 120 -19.91 16.43 -18.09
N GLU A 121 -21.22 16.16 -18.20
CA GLU A 121 -21.93 16.46 -19.44
C GLU A 121 -21.85 17.98 -19.66
N ALA A 122 -21.15 18.36 -20.73
CA ALA A 122 -21.04 19.71 -21.25
C ALA A 122 -22.33 20.15 -21.97
#